data_AF-A0A9E5MRX4-F1
#
_entry.id   AF-A0A9E5MRX4-F1
#
_cell.length_a   1.000
_cell.length_b   1.000
_cell.length_c   1.000
_cell.angle_alpha   90.00
_cell.angle_beta   90.00
_cell.angle_gamma   90.00
#
_symmetry.space_group_name_H-M   'P 1'
#
loop_
_entity.id
_entity.type
_entity.pdbx_description
1 polymer ?
#
loop_
_entity_poly.entity_id
_entity_poly.type
_entity_poly.pdbx_seq_one_letter_code
_entity_poly.pdbx_strand_id
1 'polypeptide(L)'
;MTAAGRRSYHVELSRRAYGLRSSWAIGFVSPTGSICSTSSIQVDDGFGRQEKIRLSSVRALSPEELDAMLVQYGKKATEVEQATEPEEMEGAEVEELD
;
A
#
# COMPACT_ATOMS: atom_id res chain seq x y z
N MET A 1 24.02 -12.20 -21.36
CA MET A 1 22.68 -11.59 -21.29
C MET A 1 22.30 -11.49 -19.82
N THR A 2 22.48 -10.33 -19.22
CA THR A 2 22.10 -10.08 -17.82
C THR A 2 20.58 -9.98 -17.78
N ALA A 3 19.91 -10.89 -17.08
CA ALA A 3 18.48 -10.78 -16.83
C ALA A 3 18.21 -9.40 -16.25
N ALA A 4 17.31 -8.62 -16.87
CA ALA A 4 16.91 -7.32 -16.36
C ALA A 4 16.29 -7.54 -14.97
N GLY A 5 17.09 -7.34 -13.92
CA GLY A 5 16.68 -7.58 -12.54
C GLY A 5 15.44 -6.78 -12.24
N ARG A 6 14.38 -7.45 -11.76
CA ARG A 6 13.18 -6.77 -11.25
C ARG A 6 13.64 -5.79 -10.15
N ARG A 7 13.37 -4.50 -10.35
CA ARG A 7 13.68 -3.45 -9.37
C ARG A 7 12.39 -3.08 -8.64
N SER A 8 12.48 -2.96 -7.32
CA SER A 8 11.37 -2.49 -6.49
C SER A 8 11.48 -0.99 -6.30
N TYR A 9 10.34 -0.31 -6.31
CA TYR A 9 10.26 1.14 -6.15
C TYR A 9 9.19 1.50 -5.14
N HIS A 10 9.47 2.54 -4.37
CA HIS A 10 8.47 3.28 -3.61
C HIS A 10 7.99 4.45 -4.46
N VAL A 11 6.67 4.58 -4.57
CA VAL A 11 6.04 5.68 -5.32
C VAL A 11 5.06 6.39 -4.42
N GLU A 12 5.17 7.72 -4.38
CA GLU A 12 4.24 8.57 -3.65
C GLU A 12 3.37 9.31 -4.64
N LEU A 13 2.07 9.39 -4.36
CA LEU A 13 1.10 10.07 -5.21
C LEU A 13 0.97 11.52 -4.78
N SER A 14 0.76 12.43 -5.74
CA SER A 14 0.57 13.86 -5.43
C SER A 14 -0.72 14.16 -4.66
N ARG A 15 -1.64 13.19 -4.61
CA ARG A 15 -2.87 13.22 -3.82
C ARG A 15 -3.38 11.81 -3.60
N ARG A 16 -4.28 11.65 -2.63
CA ARG A 16 -4.98 10.38 -2.37
C ARG A 16 -5.83 9.99 -3.59
N ALA A 17 -5.83 8.70 -3.90
CA ALA A 17 -6.84 8.09 -4.77
C ALA A 17 -8.11 7.91 -3.94
N TYR A 18 -9.21 8.52 -4.38
CA TYR A 18 -10.50 8.39 -3.71
C TYR A 18 -11.32 7.27 -4.35
N GLY A 19 -12.19 6.64 -3.56
CA GLY A 19 -13.17 5.69 -4.12
C GLY A 19 -12.60 4.32 -4.52
N LEU A 20 -11.41 3.94 -4.04
CA LEU A 20 -10.91 2.58 -4.17
C LEU A 20 -11.86 1.61 -3.44
N ARG A 21 -12.68 0.87 -4.18
CA ARG A 21 -13.58 -0.17 -3.67
C ARG A 21 -12.85 -1.50 -3.57
N SER A 22 -13.53 -2.64 -3.55
CA SER A 22 -12.90 -3.97 -3.47
C SER A 22 -12.39 -4.50 -4.82
N SER A 23 -12.91 -4.01 -5.96
CA SER A 23 -12.57 -4.47 -7.32
C SER A 23 -11.85 -3.40 -8.16
N TRP A 24 -10.76 -2.85 -7.63
CA TRP A 24 -9.98 -1.79 -8.28
C TRP A 24 -8.73 -2.31 -8.97
N ALA A 25 -8.21 -1.56 -9.94
CA ALA A 25 -6.94 -1.81 -10.57
C ALA A 25 -6.09 -0.52 -10.62
N ILE A 26 -4.76 -0.69 -10.55
CA ILE A 26 -3.81 0.41 -10.78
C ILE A 26 -2.88 0.03 -11.94
N GLY A 27 -2.70 0.95 -12.88
CA GLY A 27 -1.71 0.89 -13.94
C GLY A 27 -0.74 2.07 -13.87
N PHE A 28 0.47 1.89 -14.38
CA PHE A 28 1.43 2.98 -14.57
C PHE A 28 1.37 3.50 -15.99
N VAL A 29 1.22 4.81 -16.14
CA VAL A 29 1.30 5.50 -17.43
C VAL A 29 2.60 6.27 -17.44
N SER A 30 3.55 5.81 -18.26
CA SER A 30 4.82 6.48 -18.50
C SER A 30 5.02 6.76 -20.00
N PRO A 31 5.50 7.96 -20.37
CA PRO A 31 5.86 8.26 -21.75
C PRO A 31 7.08 7.48 -22.25
N THR A 32 8.00 7.12 -21.34
CA THR A 32 9.35 6.64 -21.68
C THR A 32 9.51 5.13 -21.54
N GLY A 33 8.44 4.41 -21.23
CA GLY A 33 8.48 2.97 -20.94
C GLY A 33 9.11 2.62 -19.58
N SER A 34 9.51 3.63 -18.80
CA SER A 34 10.09 3.49 -17.46
C SER A 34 9.42 4.46 -16.48
N ILE A 35 9.20 4.05 -15.24
CA ILE A 35 8.59 4.94 -14.24
C ILE A 35 9.58 6.08 -13.91
N CYS A 36 9.13 7.32 -14.02
CA CYS A 36 9.90 8.54 -13.77
C CYS A 36 9.04 9.61 -13.10
N SER A 37 9.62 10.76 -12.76
CA SER A 37 8.91 11.86 -12.05
C SER A 37 7.72 12.44 -12.83
N THR A 38 7.70 12.32 -14.16
CA THR A 38 6.58 12.77 -15.00
C THR A 38 5.53 11.70 -15.23
N SER A 39 5.77 10.48 -14.71
CA SER A 39 4.81 9.39 -14.77
C SER A 39 3.61 9.65 -13.88
N SER A 40 2.56 8.90 -14.14
CA SER A 40 1.30 8.96 -13.39
C SER A 40 0.77 7.56 -13.20
N ILE A 41 -0.02 7.36 -12.16
CA ILE A 41 -0.85 6.17 -12.05
C ILE A 41 -2.22 6.43 -12.68
N GLN A 42 -2.77 5.39 -13.27
CA GLN A 42 -4.17 5.32 -13.66
C GLN A 42 -4.84 4.35 -12.70
N VAL A 43 -5.85 4.85 -12.00
CA VAL A 43 -6.68 4.09 -11.06
C VAL A 43 -8.00 3.81 -11.76
N ASP A 44 -8.40 2.55 -11.81
CA ASP A 44 -9.74 2.13 -12.22
C ASP A 44 -10.49 1.63 -10.98
N ASP A 45 -11.65 2.22 -10.68
CA ASP A 45 -12.45 1.85 -9.53
C ASP A 45 -13.37 0.63 -9.79
N GLY A 46 -13.39 0.11 -11.01
CA GLY A 46 -14.23 -1.01 -11.44
C GLY A 46 -15.68 -0.63 -11.75
N PHE A 47 -16.05 0.64 -11.61
CA PHE A 47 -17.40 1.17 -11.88
C PHE A 47 -17.40 2.20 -13.01
N GLY A 48 -16.36 2.19 -13.84
CA GLY A 48 -16.23 3.04 -15.02
C GLY A 48 -15.62 4.42 -14.75
N ARG A 49 -15.20 4.72 -13.51
CA ARG A 49 -14.39 5.91 -13.25
C ARG A 49 -12.92 5.55 -13.31
N GLN A 50 -12.21 6.23 -14.21
CA GLN A 50 -10.77 6.15 -14.30
C GLN A 50 -10.16 7.49 -13.91
N GLU A 51 -9.24 7.44 -12.95
CA GLU A 51 -8.58 8.62 -12.43
C GLU A 51 -7.07 8.57 -12.72
N LYS A 52 -6.53 9.67 -13.23
CA LYS A 52 -5.09 9.82 -13.47
C LYS A 52 -4.48 10.68 -12.36
N ILE A 53 -3.52 10.12 -11.62
CA ILE A 53 -2.86 10.80 -10.51
C ILE A 53 -1.36 10.86 -10.79
N ARG A 54 -0.78 12.07 -10.68
CA ARG A 54 0.65 12.26 -10.89
C ARG A 54 1.45 11.70 -9.71
N LEU A 55 2.64 11.21 -10.01
CA LEU A 55 3.58 10.85 -8.96
C LEU A 55 4.17 12.13 -8.35
N SER A 56 4.24 12.17 -7.03
CA SER A 56 4.98 13.17 -6.27
C SER A 56 6.46 12.80 -6.17
N SER A 57 6.74 11.52 -5.94
CA SER A 57 8.10 11.00 -5.78
C SER A 57 8.19 9.55 -6.27
N VAL A 58 9.37 9.18 -6.77
CA VAL A 58 9.73 7.81 -7.18
C VAL A 58 11.13 7.52 -6.68
N ARG A 59 11.26 6.45 -5.89
CA ARG A 59 12.52 6.05 -5.27
C ARG A 59 12.75 4.55 -5.43
N ALA A 60 13.96 4.14 -5.79
CA ALA A 60 14.34 2.73 -5.77
C ALA A 60 14.44 2.24 -4.33
N LEU A 61 13.88 1.06 -4.05
CA LEU A 61 13.96 0.43 -2.74
C LEU A 61 15.12 -0.56 -2.70
N SER A 62 15.86 -0.56 -1.58
CA SER A 62 16.72 -1.69 -1.26
C SER A 62 15.88 -2.92 -0.89
N PRO A 63 16.44 -4.14 -0.93
CA PRO A 63 15.75 -5.34 -0.48
C PRO A 63 15.29 -5.26 0.98
N GLU A 64 16.09 -4.63 1.85
CA GLU A 64 15.80 -4.46 3.28
C GLU A 64 14.63 -3.49 3.50
N GLU A 65 14.61 -2.38 2.76
CA GLU A 65 13.52 -1.40 2.83
C GLU A 65 12.20 -1.97 2.30
N LEU A 66 12.28 -2.79 1.25
CA LEU A 66 11.12 -3.50 0.73
C LEU A 66 10.53 -4.44 1.79
N ASP A 67 11.38 -5.19 2.51
CA ASP A 67 10.93 -6.12 3.54
C ASP A 67 10.26 -5.38 4.69
N ALA A 68 10.89 -4.32 5.20
CA ALA A 68 10.33 -3.47 6.24
C ALA A 68 8.97 -2.88 5.83
N MET A 69 8.84 -2.42 4.58
CA MET A 69 7.56 -1.95 4.05
C MET A 69 6.51 -3.07 3.98
N LEU A 70 6.86 -4.27 3.51
CA LEU A 70 5.91 -5.37 3.43
C LEU A 70 5.40 -5.79 4.81
N VAL A 71 6.25 -5.73 5.84
CA VAL A 71 5.87 -5.93 7.24
C VAL A 71 4.92 -4.83 7.70
N GLN A 72 5.30 -3.55 7.52
CA GLN A 72 4.51 -2.40 7.96
C GLN A 72 3.10 -2.36 7.34
N TYR A 73 2.98 -2.70 6.07
CA TYR A 73 1.70 -2.68 5.34
C TYR A 73 0.99 -4.05 5.31
N GLY A 74 1.42 -5.00 6.17
CA GLY A 74 0.71 -6.26 6.41
C GLY A 74 0.74 -7.28 5.27
N LYS A 75 1.69 -7.17 4.33
CA LYS A 75 1.88 -8.12 3.22
C LYS A 75 2.88 -9.24 3.52
N LYS A 76 3.66 -9.11 4.59
CA LYS A 76 4.48 -10.18 5.16
C LYS A 76 4.09 -10.32 6.63
N ALA A 77 3.81 -11.54 7.08
CA ALA A 77 3.64 -11.80 8.49
C ALA A 77 4.93 -11.36 9.20
N THR A 78 4.81 -10.47 10.18
CA THR A 78 5.91 -10.25 11.13
C THR A 78 6.19 -11.63 11.74
N GLU A 79 7.45 -12.06 11.85
CA GLU A 79 7.80 -13.12 12.81
C GLU A 79 7.51 -12.54 14.19
N VAL A 80 6.24 -12.62 14.59
CA VAL A 80 5.78 -12.29 15.91
C VAL A 80 6.28 -13.42 16.79
N GLU A 81 7.35 -13.20 17.55
CA GLU A 81 7.45 -13.83 18.86
C GLU A 81 6.11 -13.54 19.53
N GLN A 82 5.33 -14.59 19.77
CA GLN A 82 3.99 -14.53 20.35
C GLN A 82 4.04 -13.67 21.62
N ALA A 83 3.60 -12.41 21.51
CA ALA A 83 3.24 -11.63 22.67
C ALA A 83 1.89 -12.19 23.13
N THR A 84 1.99 -12.93 24.24
CA THR A 84 1.01 -13.40 25.22
C THR A 84 -0.46 -13.09 24.93
N GLU A 85 -1.30 -14.12 25.03
CA GLU A 85 -2.77 -14.09 24.98
C GLU A 85 -3.35 -12.82 25.62
N PRO A 86 -4.38 -12.21 25.00
CA PRO A 86 -5.09 -11.10 25.64
C PRO A 86 -5.73 -11.63 26.93
N GLU A 87 -5.37 -11.07 28.08
CA GLU A 87 -6.16 -11.27 29.30
C GLU A 87 -7.62 -10.89 29.01
N GLU A 88 -8.54 -11.81 29.29
CA GLU A 88 -9.97 -11.55 29.31
C GLU A 88 -10.25 -10.45 30.33
N MET A 89 -10.46 -9.22 29.85
CA MET A 89 -10.92 -8.12 30.70
C MET A 89 -12.40 -8.39 31.02
N GLU A 90 -12.68 -8.82 32.25
CA GLU A 90 -14.03 -9.01 32.80
C GLU A 90 -14.85 -7.72 32.61
N GLY A 91 -16.03 -7.86 31.99
CA GLY A 91 -16.89 -6.74 31.64
C GLY A 91 -17.35 -5.97 32.88
N ALA A 92 -17.18 -4.65 32.87
CA ALA A 92 -17.71 -3.78 33.92
C ALA A 92 -19.25 -3.78 33.88
N GLU A 93 -19.85 -4.22 34.98
CA GLU A 93 -21.30 -4.18 35.21
C GLU A 93 -21.75 -2.71 35.25
N VAL A 94 -22.69 -2.33 34.40
CA VAL A 94 -23.30 -0.99 34.40
C VAL A 94 -24.59 -1.10 35.22
N GLU A 95 -24.60 -0.60 36.46
CA GLU A 95 -25.84 -0.45 37.24
C GLU A 95 -26.72 0.65 36.62
N GLU A 96 -27.96 0.32 36.28
CA GLU A 96 -29.00 1.28 35.92
C GLU A 96 -29.44 2.04 37.18
N LEU A 97 -29.32 3.36 37.20
CA LEU A 97 -29.85 4.22 38.25
C LEU A 97 -31.36 4.45 38.03
N ASP A 98 -32.17 4.09 39.02
CA ASP A 98 -33.64 4.32 39.10
C ASP A 98 -34.06 5.80 38.93
#